data_AF-Q640P7-F1
#
_entry.id   AF-Q640P7-F1
#
_cell.length_a   1.000
_cell.length_b   1.000
_cell.length_c   1.000
_cell.angle_alpha   90.00
_cell.angle_beta   90.00
_cell.angle_gamma   90.00
#
_symmetry.space_group_name_H-M   'P 1'
#
loop_
_entity.id
_entity.type
_entity.pdbx_description
1 polymer ?
#
loop_
_entity_poly.entity_id
_entity_poly.type
_entity_poly.pdbx_seq_one_letter_code
_entity_poly.pdbx_strand_id
1 'polypeptide(L)'
;MDQSGVLLWVKAEPFLVGALQEPPPSKFSLHYLRKIATYVRTRATEGAYPHLYWPTWRHIACGKLQLAKDLAWLYFEMFDNLSVRTPEERLEWSEILSNCATEEEVEKQRSQLYVDTLQFLLFLYIQQLNRISLRTSLIGEEWPSRRSRPQSPSPAERPSCHNKNWNDYSHQAFVCNHLSELLELLLDPEQLTASFHSTHSSLLSRDAVTALSFLIEGTVSRAKKVYPLHQLALWQPLHVASGFSKSSKTFSLYKLEAWLRASLTTNPFGPSACLKSGKKLAWAHQVEGSTKRAKIACNAHMAPRLHRIVVMSQVYKQTLAKSSETLVGAHVRAHRCSESFIYLLSPLRSMTIEKCRNSTFVLGPVETTLHLHDCENLKVIAVCHRLSISSTTSCTFHIMTPSRPLILSGNQTVTFAPFHTHYPMLEDHMARTGLATVPNYWDNPMVVCKEGSVTSLFRLLPPSEFYIFVIPFEMEGDTAEIPGGLPSAYQKALAQREESIHIWQKTVKEARLTKEQRKQFQALVENKFYEWLVSTGHRQQLDSLVPTPAAS
;
A
#
# COMPACT_ATOMS: atom_id res chain seq x y z
N MET A 1 15.11 26.14 32.42
CA MET A 1 16.15 25.09 32.57
C MET A 1 15.92 24.04 31.49
N ASP A 2 16.58 24.27 30.35
CA ASP A 2 16.78 23.50 29.11
C ASP A 2 16.08 22.14 28.92
N GLN A 3 14.82 22.15 28.43
CA GLN A 3 14.24 20.98 27.77
C GLN A 3 14.67 20.90 26.30
N SER A 4 15.97 20.88 26.06
CA SER A 4 16.55 20.42 24.79
C SER A 4 16.47 18.89 24.71
N GLY A 5 15.24 18.35 24.84
CA GLY A 5 14.96 16.92 24.80
C GLY A 5 14.89 16.39 23.37
N VAL A 6 15.13 15.09 23.21
CA VAL A 6 14.85 14.39 21.95
C VAL A 6 13.47 13.77 22.04
N LEU A 7 12.72 13.91 20.96
CA LEU A 7 11.43 13.26 20.77
C LEU A 7 11.62 12.16 19.73
N LEU A 8 11.35 10.92 20.12
CA LEU A 8 11.41 9.76 19.23
C LEU A 8 9.99 9.29 18.90
N TRP A 9 9.80 8.72 17.72
CA TRP A 9 8.53 8.08 17.36
C TRP A 9 8.77 6.89 16.42
N VAL A 10 7.76 6.03 16.33
CA VAL A 10 7.75 4.91 15.41
C VAL A 10 7.39 5.38 14.01
N LYS A 11 8.21 5.01 13.02
CA LYS A 11 7.98 5.26 11.60
C LYS A 11 6.71 4.55 11.14
N ALA A 12 5.88 5.25 10.37
CA ALA A 12 4.62 4.69 9.88
C ALA A 12 4.82 3.74 8.69
N GLU A 13 5.75 4.07 7.78
CA GLU A 13 5.91 3.40 6.49
C GLU A 13 6.12 1.88 6.57
N PRO A 14 7.00 1.32 7.44
CA PRO A 14 7.16 -0.13 7.54
C PRO A 14 5.85 -0.88 7.84
N PHE A 15 4.94 -0.25 8.58
CA PHE A 15 3.65 -0.83 8.93
C PHE A 15 2.59 -0.57 7.85
N LEU A 16 2.59 0.62 7.24
CA LEU A 16 1.62 1.01 6.22
C LEU A 16 1.74 0.15 4.96
N VAL A 17 2.97 -0.09 4.48
CA VAL A 17 3.20 -0.76 3.19
C VAL A 17 3.92 -2.11 3.32
N GLY A 18 4.57 -2.38 4.45
CA GLY A 18 5.38 -3.59 4.65
C GLY A 18 4.74 -4.68 5.51
N ALA A 19 3.90 -4.33 6.47
CA ALA A 19 3.22 -5.32 7.31
C ALA A 19 2.00 -5.88 6.59
N LEU A 20 1.94 -7.20 6.35
CA LEU A 20 0.76 -7.84 5.78
C LEU A 20 -0.40 -7.83 6.78
N GLN A 21 -1.62 -7.62 6.32
CA GLN A 21 -2.85 -7.71 7.13
C GLN A 21 -3.32 -9.15 7.33
N GLU A 22 -2.36 -10.07 7.44
CA GLU A 22 -2.59 -11.49 7.70
C GLU A 22 -1.72 -11.94 8.88
N PRO A 23 -2.15 -12.96 9.64
CA PRO A 23 -1.30 -13.55 10.64
C PRO A 23 0.01 -14.05 10.01
N PRO A 24 1.18 -13.73 10.58
CA PRO A 24 2.44 -14.18 10.01
C PRO A 24 2.57 -15.70 10.10
N PRO A 25 3.46 -16.31 9.28
CA PRO A 25 3.85 -17.69 9.45
C PRO A 25 4.24 -18.00 10.90
N SER A 26 3.81 -19.15 11.42
CA SER A 26 4.03 -19.53 12.82
C SER A 26 5.51 -19.53 13.23
N LYS A 27 6.40 -19.74 12.26
CA LYS A 27 7.86 -19.75 12.45
C LYS A 27 8.53 -18.38 12.29
N PHE A 28 7.78 -17.27 12.28
CA PHE A 28 8.33 -15.92 12.47
C PHE A 28 8.33 -15.48 13.94
N SER A 29 8.35 -16.43 14.88
CA SER A 29 8.52 -16.11 16.31
C SER A 29 9.96 -15.66 16.60
N LEU A 30 10.15 -14.94 17.71
CA LEU A 30 11.45 -14.48 18.17
C LEU A 30 12.51 -15.59 18.20
N HIS A 31 12.12 -16.79 18.64
CA HIS A 31 12.98 -17.97 18.68
C HIS A 31 13.59 -18.31 17.32
N TYR A 32 12.78 -18.34 16.26
CA TYR A 32 13.26 -18.65 14.92
C TYR A 32 14.06 -17.50 14.34
N LEU A 33 13.63 -16.25 14.54
CA LEU A 33 14.36 -15.09 14.06
C LEU A 33 15.76 -14.99 14.69
N ARG A 34 15.91 -15.36 15.97
CA ARG A 34 17.22 -15.51 16.61
C ARG A 34 18.07 -16.60 15.97
N LYS A 35 17.49 -17.77 15.69
CA LYS A 35 18.22 -18.83 14.97
C LYS A 35 18.72 -18.37 13.61
N ILE A 36 17.94 -17.56 12.90
CA ILE A 36 18.36 -16.95 11.63
C ILE A 36 19.51 -15.98 11.87
N ALA A 37 19.39 -15.08 12.85
CA ALA A 37 20.45 -14.13 13.22
C ALA A 37 21.76 -14.86 13.55
N THR A 38 21.71 -15.91 14.37
CA THR A 38 22.87 -16.75 14.70
C THR A 38 23.44 -17.41 13.46
N TYR A 39 22.61 -18.10 12.66
CA TYR A 39 23.05 -18.82 11.46
C TYR A 39 23.77 -17.91 10.46
N VAL A 40 23.22 -16.72 10.23
CA VAL A 40 23.76 -15.76 9.27
C VAL A 40 25.06 -15.15 9.79
N ARG A 41 25.13 -14.78 11.08
CA ARG A 41 26.35 -14.21 11.67
C ARG A 41 27.48 -15.24 11.81
N THR A 42 27.19 -16.51 12.08
CA THR A 42 28.23 -17.56 12.13
C THR A 42 28.88 -17.82 10.78
N ARG A 43 28.20 -17.47 9.67
CA ARG A 43 28.70 -17.58 8.29
C ARG A 43 29.12 -16.21 7.74
N ALA A 44 29.47 -15.25 8.60
CA ALA A 44 29.94 -13.94 8.16
C ALA A 44 31.17 -14.02 7.26
N THR A 45 32.08 -14.97 7.50
CA THR A 45 33.26 -15.23 6.66
C THR A 45 32.91 -15.70 5.24
N GLU A 46 31.70 -16.23 5.05
CA GLU A 46 31.18 -16.67 3.75
C GLU A 46 30.35 -15.56 3.06
N GLY A 47 30.38 -14.33 3.58
CA GLY A 47 29.66 -13.19 3.02
C GLY A 47 28.16 -13.16 3.33
N ALA A 48 27.66 -14.02 4.22
CA ALA A 48 26.24 -14.05 4.59
C ALA A 48 25.81 -12.85 5.46
N TYR A 49 26.75 -12.12 6.06
CA TYR A 49 26.52 -10.97 6.93
C TYR A 49 27.52 -9.85 6.58
N PRO A 50 27.13 -8.56 6.55
CA PRO A 50 25.84 -7.97 6.98
C PRO A 50 24.71 -8.05 5.95
N HIS A 51 25.01 -8.48 4.72
CA HIS A 51 24.06 -8.51 3.62
C HIS A 51 23.51 -9.93 3.41
N LEU A 52 22.20 -10.11 3.57
CA LEU A 52 21.52 -11.36 3.35
C LEU A 52 21.08 -11.47 1.89
N TYR A 53 21.79 -12.29 1.11
CA TYR A 53 21.44 -12.54 -0.29
C TYR A 53 20.21 -13.45 -0.44
N TRP A 54 19.47 -13.28 -1.55
CA TRP A 54 18.29 -14.09 -1.87
C TRP A 54 18.53 -15.62 -1.78
N PRO A 55 19.61 -16.21 -2.35
CA PRO A 55 19.83 -17.65 -2.26
C PRO A 55 19.97 -18.16 -0.82
N THR A 56 20.64 -17.38 0.03
CA THR A 56 20.80 -17.67 1.46
C THR A 56 19.46 -17.58 2.18
N TRP A 57 18.69 -16.52 1.94
CA TRP A 57 17.34 -16.40 2.49
C TRP A 57 16.42 -17.53 2.02
N ARG A 58 16.42 -17.86 0.72
CA ARG A 58 15.65 -18.97 0.15
C ARG A 58 16.00 -20.29 0.82
N HIS A 59 17.29 -20.58 1.04
CA HIS A 59 17.73 -21.77 1.76
C HIS A 59 17.17 -21.82 3.18
N ILE A 60 17.25 -20.71 3.92
CA ILE A 60 16.74 -20.61 5.29
C ILE A 60 15.21 -20.74 5.32
N ALA A 61 14.51 -19.96 4.50
CA ALA A 61 13.06 -19.90 4.46
C ALA A 61 12.44 -21.22 3.98
N CYS A 62 12.91 -21.77 2.87
CA CYS A 62 12.36 -23.01 2.32
C CYS A 62 12.85 -24.24 3.09
N GLY A 63 14.14 -24.29 3.44
CA GLY A 63 14.73 -25.45 4.10
C GLY A 63 14.42 -25.52 5.59
N LYS A 64 14.72 -24.46 6.34
CA LYS A 64 14.60 -24.46 7.81
C LYS A 64 13.21 -24.02 8.29
N LEU A 65 12.65 -22.97 7.69
CA LEU A 65 11.31 -22.48 8.04
C LEU A 65 10.19 -23.23 7.30
N GLN A 66 10.49 -24.01 6.26
CA GLN A 66 9.50 -24.74 5.46
C GLN A 66 8.42 -23.81 4.87
N LEU A 67 8.83 -22.60 4.47
CA LEU A 67 7.97 -21.70 3.72
C LEU A 67 7.99 -22.08 2.24
N ALA A 68 6.87 -21.87 1.55
CA ALA A 68 6.84 -21.96 0.08
C ALA A 68 7.80 -20.92 -0.53
N LYS A 69 8.42 -21.26 -1.67
CA LYS A 69 9.37 -20.38 -2.38
C LYS A 69 8.76 -19.01 -2.66
N ASP A 70 7.53 -18.99 -3.15
CA ASP A 70 6.81 -17.75 -3.49
C ASP A 70 6.54 -16.87 -2.27
N LEU A 71 6.19 -17.49 -1.13
CA LEU A 71 6.00 -16.77 0.13
C LEU A 71 7.32 -16.23 0.69
N ALA A 72 8.41 -16.98 0.54
CA ALA A 72 9.74 -16.51 0.92
C ALA A 72 10.18 -15.31 0.07
N TRP A 73 9.94 -15.37 -1.25
CA TRP A 73 10.19 -14.28 -2.18
C TRP A 73 9.34 -13.06 -1.84
N LEU A 74 8.06 -13.25 -1.52
CA LEU A 74 7.16 -12.17 -1.13
C LEU A 74 7.73 -11.30 -0.01
N TYR A 75 8.18 -11.91 1.10
CA TYR A 75 8.76 -11.15 2.21
C TYR A 75 10.04 -10.43 1.82
N PHE A 76 10.89 -11.08 1.01
CA PHE A 76 12.13 -10.48 0.53
C PHE A 76 11.84 -9.26 -0.36
N GLU A 77 10.97 -9.41 -1.35
CA GLU A 77 10.55 -8.37 -2.29
C GLU A 77 9.81 -7.22 -1.59
N MET A 78 8.95 -7.50 -0.59
CA MET A 78 8.30 -6.44 0.19
C MET A 78 9.30 -5.59 0.97
N PHE A 79 10.33 -6.21 1.55
CA PHE A 79 11.37 -5.45 2.25
C PHE A 79 12.28 -4.69 1.29
N ASP A 80 12.66 -5.30 0.17
CA ASP A 80 13.44 -4.62 -0.87
C ASP A 80 12.73 -3.36 -1.38
N ASN A 81 11.40 -3.41 -1.53
CA ASN A 81 10.58 -2.26 -1.91
C ASN A 81 10.51 -1.13 -0.86
N LEU A 82 10.73 -1.44 0.41
CA LEU A 82 10.87 -0.44 1.48
C LEU A 82 12.23 0.27 1.44
N SER A 83 13.23 -0.34 0.79
CA SER A 83 14.56 0.25 0.67
C SER A 83 14.52 1.44 -0.29
N VAL A 84 15.33 2.46 0.01
CA VAL A 84 15.40 3.67 -0.79
C VAL A 84 16.16 3.34 -2.08
N ARG A 85 15.41 3.13 -3.17
CA ARG A 85 15.94 3.04 -4.54
C ARG A 85 15.45 4.22 -5.36
N THR A 86 16.29 4.70 -6.24
CA THR A 86 15.93 5.72 -7.22
C THR A 86 14.94 5.15 -8.25
N PRO A 87 14.10 6.00 -8.86
CA PRO A 87 13.22 5.57 -9.96
C PRO A 87 14.00 4.91 -11.10
N GLU A 88 15.18 5.41 -11.42
CA GLU A 88 16.05 4.90 -12.48
C GLU A 88 16.50 3.45 -12.20
N GLU A 89 16.95 3.14 -10.98
CA GLU A 89 17.33 1.78 -10.58
C GLU A 89 16.14 0.80 -10.67
N ARG A 90 14.92 1.26 -10.42
CA ARG A 90 13.71 0.42 -10.52
C ARG A 90 13.35 0.14 -11.98
N LEU A 91 13.53 1.12 -12.86
CA LEU A 91 13.32 0.96 -14.30
C LEU A 91 14.36 0.02 -14.90
N GLU A 92 15.64 0.20 -14.57
CA GLU A 92 16.73 -0.68 -15.01
C GLU A 92 16.47 -2.13 -14.55
N TRP A 93 16.05 -2.32 -13.30
CA TRP A 93 15.69 -3.65 -12.80
C TRP A 93 14.51 -4.26 -13.58
N SER A 94 13.50 -3.45 -13.91
CA SER A 94 12.35 -3.91 -14.68
C SER A 94 12.75 -4.29 -16.11
N GLU A 95 13.64 -3.53 -16.74
CA GLU A 95 14.21 -3.83 -18.06
C GLU A 95 14.97 -5.16 -18.04
N ILE A 96 15.86 -5.36 -17.07
CA ILE A 96 16.61 -6.61 -16.89
C ILE A 96 15.66 -7.81 -16.76
N LEU A 97 14.62 -7.69 -15.94
CA LEU A 97 13.64 -8.76 -15.76
C LEU A 97 12.78 -9.00 -17.01
N SER A 98 12.44 -7.95 -17.75
CA SER A 98 11.66 -8.08 -18.99
C SER A 98 12.41 -8.80 -20.11
N ASN A 99 13.75 -8.70 -20.11
CA ASN A 99 14.63 -9.39 -21.06
C ASN A 99 14.86 -10.87 -20.71
N CYS A 100 14.44 -11.32 -19.53
CA CYS A 100 14.54 -12.73 -19.14
C CYS A 100 13.40 -13.53 -19.80
N ALA A 101 13.75 -14.53 -20.62
CA ALA A 101 12.80 -15.40 -21.30
C ALA A 101 12.33 -16.58 -20.43
N THR A 102 13.15 -16.98 -19.44
CA THR A 102 12.88 -18.16 -18.60
C THR A 102 12.85 -17.82 -17.10
N GLU A 103 12.14 -18.63 -16.31
CA GLU A 103 12.14 -18.49 -14.85
C GLU A 103 13.54 -18.69 -14.23
N GLU A 104 14.41 -19.48 -14.87
CA GLU A 104 15.79 -19.69 -14.43
C GLU A 104 16.64 -18.44 -14.58
N GLU A 105 16.48 -17.69 -15.68
CA GLU A 105 17.14 -16.40 -15.88
C GLU A 105 16.67 -15.37 -14.87
N VAL A 106 15.35 -15.31 -14.61
CA VAL A 106 14.79 -14.45 -13.56
C VAL A 106 15.39 -14.81 -12.19
N GLU A 107 15.49 -16.10 -11.87
CA GLU A 107 16.08 -16.56 -10.61
C GLU A 107 17.58 -16.21 -10.51
N LYS A 108 18.31 -16.25 -11.63
CA LYS A 108 19.71 -15.83 -11.70
C LYS A 108 19.87 -14.34 -11.41
N GLN A 109 18.98 -13.50 -11.94
CA GLN A 109 18.97 -12.07 -11.60
C GLN A 109 18.63 -11.85 -10.13
N ARG A 110 17.58 -12.50 -9.62
CA ARG A 110 17.19 -12.43 -8.19
C ARG A 110 18.30 -12.84 -7.25
N SER A 111 19.16 -13.77 -7.66
CA SER A 111 20.29 -14.26 -6.85
C SER A 111 21.33 -13.17 -6.52
N GLN A 112 21.36 -12.08 -7.28
CA GLN A 112 22.25 -10.94 -7.04
C GLN A 112 21.70 -9.98 -5.98
N LEU A 113 20.42 -10.07 -5.65
CA LEU A 113 19.78 -9.20 -4.68
C LEU A 113 20.16 -9.59 -3.25
N TYR A 114 20.33 -8.56 -2.43
CA TYR A 114 20.61 -8.66 -1.01
C TYR A 114 19.85 -7.61 -0.22
N VAL A 115 19.68 -7.87 1.07
CA VAL A 115 19.03 -6.96 2.02
C VAL A 115 19.89 -6.80 3.28
N ASP A 116 19.76 -5.69 4.00
CA ASP A 116 20.37 -5.56 5.32
C ASP A 116 19.77 -6.60 6.27
N THR A 117 20.62 -7.48 6.81
CA THR A 117 20.16 -8.64 7.60
C THR A 117 19.39 -8.20 8.83
N LEU A 118 19.87 -7.17 9.54
CA LEU A 118 19.28 -6.76 10.81
C LEU A 118 17.95 -6.05 10.62
N GLN A 119 17.87 -5.16 9.64
CA GLN A 119 16.62 -4.50 9.27
C GLN A 119 15.60 -5.51 8.73
N PHE A 120 16.04 -6.50 7.95
CA PHE A 120 15.16 -7.56 7.47
C PHE A 120 14.60 -8.41 8.62
N LEU A 121 15.42 -8.74 9.62
CA LEU A 121 14.94 -9.44 10.82
C LEU A 121 13.91 -8.62 11.60
N LEU A 122 14.13 -7.30 11.75
CA LEU A 122 13.13 -6.40 12.34
C LEU A 122 11.85 -6.37 11.50
N PHE A 123 11.97 -6.31 10.17
CA PHE A 123 10.85 -6.35 9.24
C PHE A 123 10.02 -7.65 9.37
N LEU A 124 10.67 -8.81 9.47
CA LEU A 124 9.98 -10.07 9.70
C LEU A 124 9.29 -10.10 11.06
N TYR A 125 9.91 -9.49 12.09
CA TYR A 125 9.33 -9.41 13.43
C TYR A 125 8.08 -8.53 13.47
N ILE A 126 8.06 -7.37 12.79
CA ILE A 126 6.88 -6.47 12.82
C ILE A 126 5.63 -7.07 12.17
N GLN A 127 5.77 -8.14 11.36
CA GLN A 127 4.62 -8.89 10.84
C GLN A 127 3.73 -9.45 11.97
N GLN A 128 4.27 -9.60 13.19
CA GLN A 128 3.52 -9.99 14.37
C GLN A 128 2.44 -8.98 14.80
N LEU A 129 2.43 -7.75 14.27
CA LEU A 129 1.38 -6.76 14.54
C LEU A 129 -0.03 -7.33 14.29
N ASN A 130 -0.17 -8.10 13.20
CA ASN A 130 -1.45 -8.68 12.78
C ASN A 130 -1.64 -10.12 13.28
N ARG A 131 -0.81 -10.59 14.23
CA ARG A 131 -1.07 -11.85 14.93
C ARG A 131 -2.38 -11.76 15.71
N ILE A 132 -3.27 -12.71 15.46
CA ILE A 132 -4.55 -12.84 16.16
C ILE A 132 -4.27 -13.25 17.61
N SER A 133 -4.59 -12.36 18.56
CA SER A 133 -4.59 -12.70 19.99
C SER A 133 -6.01 -13.09 20.40
N LEU A 134 -6.19 -14.30 20.92
CA LEU A 134 -7.50 -14.80 21.39
C LEU A 134 -8.09 -13.93 22.51
N ARG A 135 -7.26 -13.14 23.22
CA ARG A 135 -7.74 -12.21 24.26
C ARG A 135 -8.51 -11.01 23.70
N THR A 136 -8.23 -10.59 22.47
CA THR A 136 -8.92 -9.45 21.84
C THR A 136 -10.24 -9.83 21.19
N SER A 137 -10.44 -11.08 20.80
CA SER A 137 -11.69 -11.56 20.17
C SER A 137 -12.88 -11.64 21.12
N LEU A 138 -12.63 -11.65 22.43
CA LEU A 138 -13.65 -11.78 23.47
C LEU A 138 -14.35 -10.45 23.80
N ILE A 139 -13.88 -9.33 23.26
CA ILE A 139 -14.38 -7.99 23.56
C ILE A 139 -14.98 -7.38 22.29
N GLY A 140 -16.17 -7.88 21.94
CA GLY A 140 -17.19 -7.13 21.21
C GLY A 140 -17.08 -7.04 19.69
N GLU A 141 -17.72 -7.99 18.99
CA GLU A 141 -18.68 -7.64 17.93
C GLU A 141 -19.86 -8.63 18.05
N GLU A 142 -20.98 -8.14 18.58
CA GLU A 142 -22.23 -8.89 18.72
C GLU A 142 -22.83 -9.11 17.33
N TRP A 143 -22.63 -10.32 16.82
CA TRP A 143 -23.51 -10.91 15.81
C TRP A 143 -24.89 -11.17 16.43
N PRO A 144 -26.04 -10.89 15.76
CA PRO A 144 -26.23 -10.35 14.41
C PRO A 144 -27.01 -9.01 14.39
N SER A 145 -26.58 -8.01 13.61
CA SER A 145 -27.42 -6.85 13.32
C SER A 145 -27.90 -6.84 11.86
N ARG A 146 -29.02 -7.53 11.62
CA ARG A 146 -30.03 -7.09 10.64
C ARG A 146 -31.16 -6.40 11.43
N ARG A 147 -31.37 -5.11 11.16
CA ARG A 147 -32.48 -4.22 11.58
C ARG A 147 -32.48 -3.74 13.05
N SER A 148 -32.14 -2.46 13.29
CA SER A 148 -33.07 -1.39 13.74
C SER A 148 -32.38 -0.23 14.48
N ARG A 149 -32.65 0.99 13.98
CA ARG A 149 -32.66 2.36 14.58
C ARG A 149 -31.48 2.87 15.47
N PRO A 150 -30.99 4.11 15.24
CA PRO A 150 -29.87 4.67 16.01
C PRO A 150 -30.35 5.29 17.33
N GLN A 151 -29.70 4.94 18.44
CA GLN A 151 -29.72 5.75 19.67
C GLN A 151 -28.31 6.23 20.00
N SER A 152 -28.21 7.56 20.09
CA SER A 152 -27.24 8.46 20.76
C SER A 152 -25.71 8.17 20.76
N PRO A 153 -24.87 9.21 20.55
CA PRO A 153 -23.42 9.09 20.56
C PRO A 153 -22.86 9.25 21.99
N SER A 154 -22.08 8.28 22.47
CA SER A 154 -21.17 8.47 23.61
C SER A 154 -19.74 8.74 23.10
N PRO A 155 -19.00 9.68 23.71
CA PRO A 155 -17.65 10.06 23.30
C PRO A 155 -16.62 9.12 23.90
N ALA A 156 -16.56 7.89 23.41
CA ALA A 156 -15.45 6.98 23.64
C ALA A 156 -15.46 5.96 22.49
N GLU A 157 -14.76 6.29 21.39
CA GLU A 157 -14.55 5.39 20.27
C GLU A 157 -13.84 4.12 20.78
N ARG A 158 -14.61 3.05 21.02
CA ARG A 158 -14.10 1.70 21.26
C ARG A 158 -13.50 1.19 19.94
N PRO A 159 -12.34 0.50 19.96
CA PRO A 159 -11.69 0.07 18.75
C PRO A 159 -12.45 -1.13 18.18
N SER A 160 -13.40 -0.87 17.29
CA SER A 160 -13.98 -1.87 16.40
C SER A 160 -12.84 -2.47 15.57
N CYS A 161 -13.03 -3.61 14.90
CA CYS A 161 -12.06 -4.19 13.97
C CYS A 161 -11.43 -3.11 13.06
N HIS A 162 -10.24 -2.66 13.44
CA HIS A 162 -9.52 -1.53 12.84
C HIS A 162 -8.23 -2.08 12.28
N ASN A 163 -7.98 -1.81 11.00
CA ASN A 163 -6.70 -2.07 10.37
C ASN A 163 -5.59 -1.44 11.21
N LYS A 164 -4.80 -2.28 11.89
CA LYS A 164 -3.75 -1.84 12.80
C LYS A 164 -2.67 -1.06 12.06
N ASN A 165 -2.48 -1.32 10.77
CA ASN A 165 -1.45 -0.71 9.92
C ASN A 165 -1.65 0.80 9.72
N TRP A 166 -2.87 1.32 9.89
CA TRP A 166 -3.17 2.75 9.81
C TRP A 166 -3.40 3.38 11.19
N ASN A 167 -2.99 2.69 12.26
CA ASN A 167 -3.13 3.15 13.64
C ASN A 167 -1.74 3.35 14.27
N ASP A 168 -1.28 4.59 14.26
CA ASP A 168 0.00 5.01 14.85
C ASP A 168 0.10 4.73 16.36
N TYR A 169 -1.00 4.76 17.11
CA TYR A 169 -0.99 4.29 18.51
C TYR A 169 -0.75 2.79 18.62
N SER A 170 -1.30 2.00 17.69
CA SER A 170 -1.05 0.55 17.65
C SER A 170 0.41 0.25 17.30
N HIS A 171 1.01 1.02 16.39
CA HIS A 171 2.44 0.89 16.06
C HIS A 171 3.31 1.24 17.27
N GLN A 172 3.03 2.36 17.93
CA GLN A 172 3.76 2.79 19.13
C GLN A 172 3.64 1.75 20.24
N ALA A 173 2.41 1.30 20.55
CA ALA A 173 2.17 0.29 21.57
C ALA A 173 2.87 -1.03 21.24
N PHE A 174 2.84 -1.47 19.98
CA PHE A 174 3.54 -2.67 19.54
C PHE A 174 5.05 -2.55 19.78
N VAL A 175 5.69 -1.49 19.29
CA VAL A 175 7.14 -1.31 19.48
C VAL A 175 7.49 -1.18 20.95
N CYS A 176 6.73 -0.43 21.76
CA CYS A 176 6.98 -0.31 23.20
C CYS A 176 6.86 -1.65 23.93
N ASN A 177 5.83 -2.45 23.63
CA ASN A 177 5.60 -3.74 24.29
C ASN A 177 6.64 -4.78 23.90
N HIS A 178 7.14 -4.72 22.66
CA HIS A 178 8.12 -5.68 22.12
C HIS A 178 9.55 -5.14 22.09
N LEU A 179 9.83 -3.98 22.70
CA LEU A 179 11.13 -3.32 22.58
C LEU A 179 12.29 -4.19 23.05
N SER A 180 12.14 -4.86 24.20
CA SER A 180 13.18 -5.76 24.72
C SER A 180 13.46 -6.90 23.74
N GLU A 181 12.43 -7.52 23.15
CA GLU A 181 12.59 -8.58 22.15
C GLU A 181 13.28 -8.08 20.88
N LEU A 182 12.93 -6.88 20.41
CA LEU A 182 13.55 -6.23 19.25
C LEU A 182 15.03 -5.95 19.50
N LEU A 183 15.40 -5.44 20.69
CA LEU A 183 16.79 -5.19 21.06
C LEU A 183 17.58 -6.49 21.21
N GLU A 184 16.98 -7.51 21.83
CA GLU A 184 17.59 -8.83 21.96
C GLU A 184 17.79 -9.54 20.61
N LEU A 185 16.92 -9.28 19.63
CA LEU A 185 17.08 -9.79 18.26
C LEU A 185 18.30 -9.17 17.56
N LEU A 186 18.70 -7.96 17.95
CA LEU A 186 19.83 -7.24 17.36
C LEU A 186 21.17 -7.52 18.06
N LEU A 187 21.17 -8.10 19.26
CA LEU A 187 22.39 -8.48 19.98
C LEU A 187 23.24 -9.49 19.21
N ASP A 188 24.54 -9.47 19.48
CA ASP A 188 25.44 -10.55 19.04
C ASP A 188 25.06 -11.87 19.71
N PRO A 189 25.00 -12.98 18.95
CA PRO A 189 24.60 -14.29 19.49
C PRO A 189 25.42 -14.72 20.71
N GLU A 190 26.69 -14.33 20.76
CA GLU A 190 27.63 -14.64 21.86
C GLU A 190 27.28 -13.93 23.18
N GLN A 191 26.50 -12.83 23.12
CA GLN A 191 26.11 -12.08 24.31
C GLN A 191 24.82 -12.61 24.96
N LEU A 192 24.10 -13.50 24.28
CA LEU A 192 22.88 -14.10 24.82
C LEU A 192 23.23 -15.26 25.74
N THR A 193 22.54 -15.36 26.88
CA THR A 193 22.66 -16.52 27.76
C THR A 193 22.19 -17.80 27.07
N ALA A 194 22.48 -18.96 27.68
CA ALA A 194 21.94 -20.25 27.21
C ALA A 194 20.39 -20.29 27.15
N SER A 195 19.72 -19.44 27.93
CA SER A 195 18.27 -19.23 27.91
C SER A 195 17.80 -18.18 26.88
N PHE A 196 18.70 -17.68 26.03
CA PHE A 196 18.45 -16.64 25.04
C PHE A 196 17.94 -15.32 25.61
N HIS A 197 18.46 -14.91 26.77
CA HIS A 197 18.15 -13.62 27.36
C HIS A 197 19.38 -12.72 27.38
N SER A 198 19.14 -11.43 27.27
CA SER A 198 20.17 -10.42 27.52
C SER A 198 20.52 -10.36 29.00
N THR A 199 21.77 -10.02 29.29
CA THR A 199 22.25 -9.68 30.64
C THR A 199 22.32 -8.16 30.81
N HIS A 200 22.36 -7.67 32.05
CA HIS A 200 22.52 -6.23 32.33
C HIS A 200 23.81 -5.62 31.74
N SER A 201 24.83 -6.45 31.47
CA SER A 201 26.09 -6.07 30.85
C SER A 201 26.08 -6.12 29.32
N SER A 202 24.96 -6.48 28.68
CA SER A 202 24.89 -6.62 27.22
C SER A 202 25.11 -5.28 26.52
N LEU A 203 25.89 -5.34 25.44
CA LEU A 203 26.30 -4.20 24.63
C LEU A 203 25.78 -4.36 23.21
N LEU A 204 25.09 -3.34 22.70
CA LEU A 204 24.66 -3.27 21.31
C LEU A 204 25.71 -2.55 20.46
N SER A 205 26.00 -3.12 19.31
CA SER A 205 26.87 -2.51 18.31
C SER A 205 26.23 -1.25 17.70
N ARG A 206 27.04 -0.41 17.07
CA ARG A 206 26.53 0.74 16.32
C ARG A 206 25.60 0.31 15.18
N ASP A 207 25.93 -0.79 14.50
CA ASP A 207 25.16 -1.31 13.37
C ASP A 207 23.76 -1.77 13.80
N ALA A 208 23.64 -2.37 14.99
CA ALA A 208 22.35 -2.70 15.58
C ALA A 208 21.46 -1.46 15.78
N VAL A 209 22.02 -0.36 16.30
CA VAL A 209 21.26 0.90 16.47
C VAL A 209 20.95 1.57 15.13
N THR A 210 21.84 1.43 14.14
CA THR A 210 21.57 1.84 12.75
C THR A 210 20.38 1.05 12.19
N ALA A 211 20.35 -0.27 12.36
CA ALA A 211 19.23 -1.11 11.93
C ALA A 211 17.91 -0.73 12.61
N LEU A 212 17.93 -0.40 13.92
CA LEU A 212 16.74 0.06 14.63
C LEU A 212 16.18 1.39 14.09
N SER A 213 16.99 2.17 13.36
CA SER A 213 16.53 3.37 12.65
C SER A 213 15.55 3.06 11.52
N PHE A 214 15.42 1.80 11.11
CA PHE A 214 14.36 1.33 10.21
C PHE A 214 12.96 1.53 10.82
N LEU A 215 12.82 1.37 12.14
CA LEU A 215 11.54 1.46 12.86
C LEU A 215 11.36 2.78 13.61
N ILE A 216 12.44 3.39 14.08
CA ILE A 216 12.39 4.55 14.97
C ILE A 216 13.19 5.70 14.37
N GLU A 217 12.61 6.89 14.44
CA GLU A 217 13.28 8.14 14.08
C GLU A 217 12.89 9.21 15.11
N GLY A 218 13.42 10.42 14.97
CA GLY A 218 13.06 11.48 15.88
C GLY A 218 13.54 12.85 15.48
N THR A 219 13.40 13.80 16.40
CA THR A 219 13.92 15.15 16.27
C THR A 219 14.52 15.64 17.58
N VAL A 220 15.41 16.62 17.45
CA VAL A 220 15.87 17.44 18.57
C VAL A 220 14.88 18.59 18.74
N SER A 221 14.41 18.82 19.97
CA SER A 221 13.42 19.86 20.32
C SER A 221 13.62 21.17 19.55
N ARG A 222 12.53 21.68 18.94
CA ARG A 222 12.43 22.87 18.05
C ARG A 222 12.96 22.73 16.62
N ALA A 223 13.65 21.65 16.25
CA ALA A 223 14.03 21.43 14.86
C ALA A 223 12.90 20.74 14.07
N LYS A 224 12.52 21.31 12.90
CA LYS A 224 11.62 20.66 11.93
C LYS A 224 12.29 19.49 11.18
N LYS A 225 13.58 19.25 11.42
CA LYS A 225 14.36 18.23 10.72
C LYS A 225 14.24 16.89 11.44
N VAL A 226 13.86 15.87 10.69
CA VAL A 226 13.80 14.49 11.16
C VAL A 226 15.19 13.85 11.01
N TYR A 227 15.61 13.12 12.03
CA TYR A 227 16.88 12.40 12.07
C TYR A 227 16.64 10.90 12.32
N PRO A 228 17.42 10.01 11.68
CA PRO A 228 17.38 8.61 12.01
C PRO A 228 17.89 8.38 13.44
N LEU A 229 17.38 7.34 14.11
CA LEU A 229 17.65 7.06 15.52
C LEU A 229 19.16 7.02 15.83
N HIS A 230 19.97 6.36 15.01
CA HIS A 230 21.40 6.20 15.28
C HIS A 230 22.16 7.53 15.34
N GLN A 231 21.75 8.54 14.57
CA GLN A 231 22.36 9.88 14.64
C GLN A 231 22.02 10.58 15.95
N LEU A 232 20.76 10.46 16.40
CA LEU A 232 20.32 11.02 17.68
C LEU A 232 20.99 10.31 18.85
N ALA A 233 21.09 8.97 18.82
CA ALA A 233 21.72 8.18 19.86
C ALA A 233 23.23 8.48 20.02
N LEU A 234 23.89 8.87 18.93
CA LEU A 234 25.30 9.29 18.90
C LEU A 234 25.49 10.78 19.20
N TRP A 235 24.43 11.55 19.40
CA TRP A 235 24.55 12.97 19.72
C TRP A 235 25.14 13.14 21.12
N GLN A 236 26.24 13.88 21.22
CA GLN A 236 27.08 13.95 22.43
C GLN A 236 26.32 14.29 23.73
N PRO A 237 25.34 15.23 23.74
CA PRO A 237 24.56 15.52 24.94
C PRO A 237 23.76 14.33 25.48
N LEU A 238 23.47 13.32 24.64
CA LEU A 238 22.68 12.16 25.01
C LEU A 238 23.51 10.94 25.37
N HIS A 239 24.84 10.94 25.24
CA HIS A 239 25.66 9.73 25.44
C HIS A 239 25.41 9.03 26.78
N VAL A 240 25.20 9.79 27.85
CA VAL A 240 24.87 9.24 29.16
C VAL A 240 23.50 8.56 29.17
N ALA A 241 22.49 9.19 28.56
CA ALA A 241 21.12 8.71 28.51
C ALA A 241 20.98 7.51 27.54
N SER A 242 21.48 7.65 26.31
CA SER A 242 21.47 6.58 25.31
C SER A 242 22.38 5.40 25.69
N GLY A 243 23.27 5.58 26.67
CA GLY A 243 24.20 4.56 27.11
C GLY A 243 25.38 4.33 26.17
N PHE A 244 25.68 5.28 25.28
CA PHE A 244 26.80 5.19 24.35
C PHE A 244 28.15 5.36 25.06
N SER A 245 29.07 4.43 24.81
CA SER A 245 30.45 4.50 25.27
C SER A 245 31.40 4.82 24.11
N LYS A 246 32.16 5.91 24.24
CA LYS A 246 33.13 6.33 23.21
C LYS A 246 34.30 5.35 23.06
N SER A 247 34.71 4.69 24.13
CA SER A 247 35.87 3.78 24.13
C SER A 247 35.55 2.48 23.39
N SER A 248 34.41 1.86 23.70
CA SER A 248 33.99 0.62 23.04
C SER A 248 33.22 0.85 21.74
N LYS A 249 32.75 2.08 21.49
CA LYS A 249 31.85 2.43 20.36
C LYS A 249 30.56 1.60 20.36
N THR A 250 30.10 1.18 21.55
CA THR A 250 28.89 0.39 21.76
C THR A 250 27.91 1.10 22.69
N PHE A 251 26.67 0.61 22.72
CA PHE A 251 25.61 1.09 23.59
C PHE A 251 25.32 0.07 24.67
N SER A 252 25.18 0.51 25.93
CA SER A 252 24.59 -0.34 26.97
C SER A 252 23.13 -0.63 26.62
N LEU A 253 22.76 -1.91 26.46
CA LEU A 253 21.41 -2.31 26.07
C LEU A 253 20.37 -1.77 27.07
N TYR A 254 20.63 -1.93 28.36
CA TYR A 254 19.71 -1.50 29.43
C TYR A 254 19.47 0.02 29.42
N LYS A 255 20.55 0.81 29.29
CA LYS A 255 20.42 2.28 29.22
C LYS A 255 19.71 2.72 27.95
N LEU A 256 20.06 2.11 26.82
CA LEU A 256 19.42 2.40 25.53
C LEU A 256 17.93 2.09 25.58
N GLU A 257 17.54 0.92 26.11
CA GLU A 257 16.14 0.54 26.26
C GLU A 257 15.37 1.54 27.13
N ALA A 258 15.92 1.89 28.30
CA ALA A 258 15.31 2.86 29.21
C ALA A 258 15.13 4.23 28.53
N TRP A 259 16.14 4.71 27.81
CA TRP A 259 16.07 5.97 27.08
C TRP A 259 15.05 5.95 25.96
N LEU A 260 14.98 4.87 25.18
CA LEU A 260 13.99 4.71 24.12
C LEU A 260 12.56 4.73 24.70
N ARG A 261 12.30 3.97 25.77
CA ARG A 261 10.99 3.96 26.43
C ARG A 261 10.59 5.33 26.95
N ALA A 262 11.53 6.08 27.53
CA ALA A 262 11.28 7.41 28.06
C ALA A 262 11.08 8.47 26.96
N SER A 263 11.70 8.29 25.79
CA SER A 263 11.71 9.29 24.71
C SER A 263 10.68 9.03 23.61
N LEU A 264 10.06 7.84 23.57
CA LEU A 264 9.06 7.46 22.58
C LEU A 264 7.73 8.19 22.82
N THR A 265 7.36 9.02 21.85
CA THR A 265 6.10 9.77 21.79
C THR A 265 5.23 9.31 20.61
N THR A 266 4.00 9.82 20.54
CA THR A 266 3.12 9.63 19.39
C THR A 266 3.75 10.22 18.12
N ASN A 267 3.56 9.57 16.98
CA ASN A 267 4.11 10.02 15.71
C ASN A 267 3.49 11.40 15.31
N PRO A 268 4.30 12.47 15.19
CA PRO A 268 3.80 13.81 14.88
C PRO A 268 3.32 13.96 13.43
N PHE A 269 3.65 13.02 12.56
CA PHE A 269 3.26 13.01 11.15
C PHE A 269 2.31 11.85 10.81
N GLY A 270 1.94 11.03 11.79
CA GLY A 270 1.10 9.86 11.60
C GLY A 270 -0.35 10.17 11.22
N PRO A 271 -1.15 9.14 10.91
CA PRO A 271 -2.55 9.30 10.55
C PRO A 271 -3.37 10.06 11.60
N SER A 272 -3.13 9.83 12.90
CA SER A 272 -3.87 10.52 13.97
C SER A 272 -3.53 12.00 14.03
N ALA A 273 -2.26 12.36 13.84
CA ALA A 273 -1.84 13.76 13.74
C ALA A 273 -2.46 14.43 12.49
N CYS A 274 -2.47 13.75 11.35
CA CYS A 274 -3.10 14.24 10.12
C CYS A 274 -4.60 14.52 10.32
N LEU A 275 -5.33 13.64 11.01
CA LEU A 275 -6.76 13.86 11.29
C LEU A 275 -7.02 14.97 12.30
N LYS A 276 -6.15 15.11 13.30
CA LYS A 276 -6.32 16.10 14.40
C LYS A 276 -5.90 17.51 14.00
N SER A 277 -4.75 17.66 13.36
CA SER A 277 -4.13 18.96 13.05
C SER A 277 -3.81 19.16 11.58
N GLY A 278 -4.15 18.21 10.71
CA GLY A 278 -3.96 18.35 9.26
C GLY A 278 -4.84 19.45 8.65
N LYS A 279 -4.40 19.97 7.52
CA LYS A 279 -5.16 20.93 6.72
C LYS A 279 -6.35 20.20 6.12
N LYS A 280 -7.56 20.68 6.43
CA LYS A 280 -8.79 20.17 5.81
C LYS A 280 -8.87 20.66 4.37
N LEU A 281 -9.13 19.76 3.45
CA LEU A 281 -9.20 20.04 2.02
C LEU A 281 -10.65 20.06 1.55
N ALA A 282 -11.04 21.12 0.85
CA ALA A 282 -12.35 21.26 0.23
C ALA A 282 -12.29 20.77 -1.22
N TRP A 283 -12.08 19.47 -1.44
CA TRP A 283 -12.02 18.91 -2.80
C TRP A 283 -13.39 18.58 -3.39
N ALA A 284 -14.42 18.40 -2.57
CA ALA A 284 -15.78 18.17 -3.03
C ALA A 284 -16.44 19.50 -3.42
N HIS A 285 -16.85 19.63 -4.68
CA HIS A 285 -17.87 20.60 -5.05
C HIS A 285 -19.17 20.21 -4.35
N GLN A 286 -19.81 21.17 -3.68
CA GLN A 286 -21.07 20.93 -3.01
C GLN A 286 -22.16 20.70 -4.06
N VAL A 287 -22.78 19.52 -4.01
CA VAL A 287 -24.14 19.37 -4.51
C VAL A 287 -25.05 19.88 -3.38
N GLU A 288 -25.89 20.87 -3.66
CA GLU A 288 -26.86 21.38 -2.69
C GLU A 288 -27.73 20.23 -2.16
N GLY A 289 -27.69 20.00 -0.84
CA GLY A 289 -28.43 18.93 -0.18
C GLY A 289 -27.77 18.46 1.12
N SER A 290 -28.53 17.82 2.01
CA SER A 290 -28.11 17.42 3.38
C SER A 290 -27.03 16.32 3.45
N THR A 291 -26.33 16.05 2.36
CA THR A 291 -25.28 15.01 2.31
C THR A 291 -24.07 15.43 3.14
N LYS A 292 -23.69 14.58 4.11
CA LYS A 292 -22.54 14.80 4.99
C LYS A 292 -21.29 15.12 4.17
N ARG A 293 -20.62 16.23 4.50
CA ARG A 293 -19.39 16.69 3.83
C ARG A 293 -18.29 15.63 3.89
N ALA A 294 -17.70 15.29 2.73
CA ALA A 294 -16.49 14.48 2.64
C ALA A 294 -15.40 15.08 3.54
N LYS A 295 -14.75 14.22 4.33
CA LYS A 295 -13.69 14.63 5.26
C LYS A 295 -12.35 14.28 4.66
N ILE A 296 -11.64 15.30 4.18
CA ILE A 296 -10.32 15.13 3.58
C ILE A 296 -9.33 15.97 4.37
N ALA A 297 -8.28 15.33 4.88
CA ALA A 297 -7.22 15.96 5.64
C ALA A 297 -5.86 15.61 5.03
N CYS A 298 -4.94 16.58 5.03
CA CYS A 298 -3.55 16.35 4.67
C CYS A 298 -2.58 17.00 5.65
N ASN A 299 -1.41 16.38 5.82
CA ASN A 299 -0.35 16.91 6.67
C ASN A 299 0.78 17.59 5.87
N ALA A 300 0.66 17.74 4.55
CA ALA A 300 1.75 18.15 3.65
C ALA A 300 2.39 19.52 3.98
N HIS A 301 1.68 20.39 4.71
CA HIS A 301 2.15 21.69 5.17
C HIS A 301 3.05 21.62 6.43
N MET A 302 3.02 20.51 7.16
CA MET A 302 3.80 20.28 8.38
C MET A 302 4.82 19.14 8.23
N ALA A 303 4.51 18.14 7.40
CA ALA A 303 5.29 16.94 7.25
C ALA A 303 6.40 17.09 6.19
N PRO A 304 7.61 16.55 6.44
CA PRO A 304 8.60 16.32 5.39
C PRO A 304 8.04 15.46 4.26
N ARG A 305 8.70 15.47 3.09
CA ARG A 305 8.20 14.79 1.87
C ARG A 305 7.86 13.31 2.08
N LEU A 306 8.72 12.56 2.76
CA LEU A 306 8.56 11.11 3.01
C LEU A 306 7.48 10.78 4.05
N HIS A 307 6.90 11.79 4.71
CA HIS A 307 5.92 11.61 5.77
C HIS A 307 4.55 12.19 5.40
N ARG A 308 4.35 12.52 4.11
CA ARG A 308 3.10 13.07 3.61
C ARG A 308 2.01 12.02 3.66
N ILE A 309 0.89 12.39 4.27
CA ILE A 309 -0.30 11.57 4.42
C ILE A 309 -1.51 12.38 3.98
N VAL A 310 -2.39 11.75 3.21
CA VAL A 310 -3.71 12.25 2.87
C VAL A 310 -4.75 11.22 3.30
N VAL A 311 -5.68 11.63 4.16
CA VAL A 311 -6.81 10.77 4.57
C VAL A 311 -8.09 11.36 4.02
N MET A 312 -8.81 10.58 3.23
CA MET A 312 -10.16 10.88 2.78
C MET A 312 -11.15 9.89 3.37
N SER A 313 -12.26 10.40 3.90
CA SER A 313 -13.28 9.56 4.48
C SER A 313 -14.68 10.11 4.24
N GLN A 314 -15.65 9.20 4.16
CA GLN A 314 -17.07 9.53 4.02
C GLN A 314 -17.38 10.31 2.74
N VAL A 315 -16.66 10.01 1.65
CA VAL A 315 -17.04 10.49 0.31
C VAL A 315 -18.26 9.69 -0.12
N TYR A 316 -19.37 10.37 -0.37
CA TYR A 316 -20.64 9.73 -0.66
C TYR A 316 -21.35 10.42 -1.82
N LYS A 317 -21.74 9.66 -2.86
CA LYS A 317 -22.47 10.19 -4.03
C LYS A 317 -21.78 11.39 -4.66
N GLN A 318 -20.45 11.35 -4.74
CA GLN A 318 -19.64 12.45 -5.25
C GLN A 318 -18.61 11.95 -6.26
N THR A 319 -18.30 12.83 -7.21
CA THR A 319 -17.13 12.68 -8.08
C THR A 319 -16.03 13.61 -7.59
N LEU A 320 -14.91 13.01 -7.19
CA LEU A 320 -13.71 13.72 -6.77
C LEU A 320 -12.63 13.52 -7.82
N ALA A 321 -12.14 14.61 -8.40
CA ALA A 321 -11.03 14.55 -9.33
C ALA A 321 -9.93 15.52 -8.91
N LYS A 322 -8.71 14.99 -8.73
CA LYS A 322 -7.54 15.78 -8.36
C LYS A 322 -6.27 15.26 -9.05
N SER A 323 -5.57 16.20 -9.66
CA SER A 323 -4.13 16.18 -9.88
C SER A 323 -3.51 17.30 -9.01
N SER A 324 -2.59 16.98 -8.10
CA SER A 324 -2.06 17.96 -7.15
C SER A 324 -0.72 17.56 -6.54
N GLU A 325 0.16 18.54 -6.38
CA GLU A 325 1.40 18.47 -5.59
C GLU A 325 1.22 17.96 -4.15
N THR A 326 0.01 18.09 -3.60
CA THR A 326 -0.30 17.55 -2.26
C THR A 326 -0.36 16.03 -2.20
N LEU A 327 -0.65 15.38 -3.33
CA LEU A 327 -0.71 13.93 -3.47
C LEU A 327 0.65 13.32 -3.88
N VAL A 328 1.52 14.12 -4.51
CA VAL A 328 2.84 13.69 -4.98
C VAL A 328 3.65 13.11 -3.82
N GLY A 329 3.95 11.81 -3.90
CA GLY A 329 4.71 11.07 -2.91
C GLY A 329 4.01 10.89 -1.56
N ALA A 330 2.69 11.07 -1.49
CA ALA A 330 1.94 10.91 -0.26
C ALA A 330 1.43 9.46 -0.08
N HIS A 331 1.32 9.03 1.18
CA HIS A 331 0.52 7.86 1.56
C HIS A 331 -0.95 8.27 1.65
N VAL A 332 -1.81 7.66 0.83
CA VAL A 332 -3.22 8.03 0.74
C VAL A 332 -4.09 6.93 1.36
N ARG A 333 -5.07 7.31 2.19
CA ARG A 333 -6.09 6.40 2.72
C ARG A 333 -7.48 6.88 2.34
N ALA A 334 -8.24 6.05 1.64
CA ALA A 334 -9.67 6.21 1.42
C ALA A 334 -10.46 5.28 2.34
N HIS A 335 -11.31 5.84 3.21
CA HIS A 335 -12.02 5.06 4.22
C HIS A 335 -13.52 5.39 4.24
N ARG A 336 -14.39 4.37 4.13
CA ARG A 336 -15.85 4.54 4.13
C ARG A 336 -16.35 5.46 3.00
N CYS A 337 -15.79 5.31 1.80
CA CYS A 337 -16.32 5.97 0.60
C CYS A 337 -17.38 5.09 -0.06
N SER A 338 -18.49 5.66 -0.54
CA SER A 338 -19.57 4.88 -1.13
C SER A 338 -20.24 5.60 -2.29
N GLU A 339 -20.67 4.85 -3.30
CA GLU A 339 -21.40 5.39 -4.47
C GLU A 339 -20.65 6.57 -5.13
N SER A 340 -19.33 6.50 -5.24
CA SER A 340 -18.49 7.64 -5.62
C SER A 340 -17.50 7.30 -6.73
N PHE A 341 -17.11 8.31 -7.50
CA PHE A 341 -16.01 8.21 -8.47
C PHE A 341 -14.83 9.04 -7.98
N ILE A 342 -13.68 8.42 -7.77
CA ILE A 342 -12.52 9.06 -7.16
C ILE A 342 -11.32 8.93 -8.12
N TYR A 343 -10.90 10.07 -8.67
CA TYR A 343 -9.77 10.21 -9.59
C TYR A 343 -8.63 10.94 -8.88
N LEU A 344 -7.54 10.23 -8.59
CA LEU A 344 -6.33 10.77 -7.99
C LEU A 344 -5.18 10.62 -8.98
N LEU A 345 -5.13 11.52 -9.97
CA LEU A 345 -4.24 11.44 -11.13
C LEU A 345 -2.89 12.11 -10.81
N SER A 346 -2.20 11.59 -9.78
CA SER A 346 -0.88 12.05 -9.33
C SER A 346 -0.04 10.85 -8.87
N PRO A 347 1.30 10.94 -8.90
CA PRO A 347 2.16 9.86 -8.44
C PRO A 347 2.07 9.73 -6.91
N LEU A 348 1.57 8.59 -6.42
CA LEU A 348 1.35 8.32 -5.00
C LEU A 348 2.47 7.45 -4.44
N ARG A 349 2.84 7.62 -3.17
CA ARG A 349 3.76 6.69 -2.49
C ARG A 349 3.08 5.36 -2.23
N SER A 350 1.87 5.39 -1.65
CA SER A 350 1.02 4.21 -1.42
C SER A 350 -0.45 4.61 -1.37
N MET A 351 -1.34 3.65 -1.60
CA MET A 351 -2.79 3.85 -1.49
C MET A 351 -3.43 2.72 -0.68
N THR A 352 -4.31 3.07 0.25
CA THR A 352 -5.13 2.11 1.00
C THR A 352 -6.60 2.46 0.88
N ILE A 353 -7.42 1.51 0.40
CA ILE A 353 -8.87 1.65 0.26
C ILE A 353 -9.54 0.70 1.26
N GLU A 354 -10.34 1.26 2.16
CA GLU A 354 -10.94 0.53 3.27
C GLU A 354 -12.42 0.81 3.42
N LYS A 355 -13.23 -0.22 3.68
CA LYS A 355 -14.66 -0.06 4.00
C LYS A 355 -15.43 0.69 2.91
N CYS A 356 -14.98 0.59 1.66
CA CYS A 356 -15.54 1.34 0.54
C CYS A 356 -16.49 0.46 -0.28
N ARG A 357 -17.56 1.06 -0.83
CA ARG A 357 -18.61 0.31 -1.54
C ARG A 357 -19.08 0.99 -2.81
N ASN A 358 -19.48 0.21 -3.83
CA ASN A 358 -20.14 0.72 -5.04
C ASN A 358 -19.41 1.94 -5.66
N SER A 359 -18.08 1.90 -5.72
CA SER A 359 -17.28 3.08 -6.08
C SER A 359 -16.22 2.72 -7.12
N THR A 360 -15.83 3.71 -7.91
CA THR A 360 -14.73 3.59 -8.88
C THR A 360 -13.54 4.43 -8.41
N PHE A 361 -12.36 3.81 -8.34
CA PHE A 361 -11.09 4.49 -8.05
C PHE A 361 -10.22 4.46 -9.29
N VAL A 362 -9.80 5.63 -9.75
CA VAL A 362 -8.85 5.81 -10.86
C VAL A 362 -7.64 6.53 -10.32
N LEU A 363 -6.50 5.85 -10.33
CA LEU A 363 -5.30 6.30 -9.63
C LEU A 363 -4.18 6.54 -10.63
N GLY A 364 -3.39 7.58 -10.37
CA GLY A 364 -2.05 7.68 -10.91
C GLY A 364 -1.14 6.57 -10.37
N PRO A 365 0.10 6.48 -10.88
CA PRO A 365 1.10 5.51 -10.47
C PRO A 365 1.28 5.45 -8.95
N VAL A 366 1.15 4.26 -8.37
CA VAL A 366 1.36 3.98 -6.94
C VAL A 366 2.70 3.28 -6.75
N GLU A 367 3.68 4.02 -6.25
CA GLU A 367 5.10 3.63 -6.20
C GLU A 367 5.37 2.33 -5.41
N THR A 368 4.62 2.06 -4.33
CA THR A 368 4.86 0.89 -3.46
C THR A 368 3.68 -0.08 -3.45
N THR A 369 2.62 0.21 -2.69
CA THR A 369 1.52 -0.72 -2.48
C THR A 369 0.17 -0.03 -2.64
N LEU A 370 -0.70 -0.66 -3.42
CA LEU A 370 -2.14 -0.44 -3.43
C LEU A 370 -2.81 -1.56 -2.63
N HIS A 371 -3.42 -1.22 -1.50
CA HIS A 371 -4.06 -2.18 -0.60
C HIS A 371 -5.57 -1.96 -0.52
N LEU A 372 -6.35 -3.03 -0.65
CA LEU A 372 -7.79 -3.02 -0.41
C LEU A 372 -8.18 -3.93 0.75
N HIS A 373 -9.08 -3.43 1.59
CA HIS A 373 -9.60 -4.15 2.75
C HIS A 373 -11.08 -3.87 2.99
N ASP A 374 -11.88 -4.92 3.24
CA ASP A 374 -13.31 -4.78 3.60
C ASP A 374 -14.07 -3.94 2.56
N CYS A 375 -13.99 -4.31 1.28
CA CYS A 375 -14.53 -3.53 0.18
C CYS A 375 -15.53 -4.33 -0.65
N GLU A 376 -16.56 -3.67 -1.18
CA GLU A 376 -17.65 -4.34 -1.90
C GLU A 376 -17.97 -3.60 -3.20
N ASN A 377 -18.07 -4.34 -4.31
CA ASN A 377 -18.47 -3.80 -5.61
C ASN A 377 -17.65 -2.57 -6.01
N LEU A 378 -16.32 -2.70 -5.99
CA LEU A 378 -15.40 -1.65 -6.41
C LEU A 378 -14.82 -1.93 -7.79
N LYS A 379 -14.61 -0.87 -8.57
CA LYS A 379 -13.75 -0.88 -9.76
C LYS A 379 -12.51 -0.06 -9.46
N VAL A 380 -11.32 -0.65 -9.59
CA VAL A 380 -10.05 0.05 -9.39
C VAL A 380 -9.21 -0.01 -10.65
N ILE A 381 -8.75 1.15 -11.12
CA ILE A 381 -7.91 1.31 -12.30
C ILE A 381 -6.62 1.99 -11.84
N ALA A 382 -5.49 1.28 -11.88
CA ALA A 382 -4.24 1.80 -11.34
C ALA A 382 -3.00 1.12 -11.95
N VAL A 383 -1.91 1.88 -12.00
CA VAL A 383 -0.54 1.35 -12.14
C VAL A 383 0.03 1.29 -10.72
N CYS A 384 0.58 0.16 -10.30
CA CYS A 384 1.16 0.03 -8.95
C CYS A 384 2.30 -0.98 -8.89
N HIS A 385 3.28 -0.77 -8.01
CA HIS A 385 4.33 -1.78 -7.81
C HIS A 385 3.74 -3.09 -7.28
N ARG A 386 2.86 -3.03 -6.27
CA ARG A 386 2.14 -4.19 -5.72
C ARG A 386 0.67 -3.88 -5.46
N LEU A 387 -0.21 -4.81 -5.85
CA LEU A 387 -1.60 -4.85 -5.42
C LEU A 387 -1.77 -5.92 -4.34
N SER A 388 -2.50 -5.60 -3.27
CA SER A 388 -2.93 -6.55 -2.25
C SER A 388 -4.41 -6.36 -1.90
N ILE A 389 -5.16 -7.46 -1.83
CA ILE A 389 -6.60 -7.45 -1.58
C ILE A 389 -6.98 -8.41 -0.44
N SER A 390 -7.84 -7.95 0.46
CA SER A 390 -8.35 -8.72 1.60
C SER A 390 -9.82 -8.38 1.86
N SER A 391 -10.61 -9.38 2.22
CA SER A 391 -12.03 -9.20 2.57
C SER A 391 -12.80 -8.39 1.52
N THR A 392 -12.57 -8.65 0.23
CA THR A 392 -13.25 -7.95 -0.88
C THR A 392 -14.32 -8.81 -1.54
N THR A 393 -15.44 -8.20 -1.95
CA THR A 393 -16.53 -8.89 -2.64
C THR A 393 -16.85 -8.18 -3.95
N SER A 394 -16.94 -8.93 -5.05
CA SER A 394 -17.37 -8.43 -6.38
C SER A 394 -16.54 -7.24 -6.88
N CYS A 395 -15.22 -7.24 -6.64
CA CYS A 395 -14.33 -6.16 -7.05
C CYS A 395 -13.62 -6.48 -8.38
N THR A 396 -13.44 -5.46 -9.22
CA THR A 396 -12.74 -5.54 -10.50
C THR A 396 -11.49 -4.66 -10.49
N PHE A 397 -10.35 -5.24 -10.86
CA PHE A 397 -9.04 -4.61 -10.82
C PHE A 397 -8.44 -4.53 -12.23
N HIS A 398 -8.34 -3.32 -12.77
CA HIS A 398 -7.63 -3.00 -14.02
C HIS A 398 -6.23 -2.51 -13.69
N ILE A 399 -5.24 -3.40 -13.77
CA ILE A 399 -3.93 -3.19 -13.13
C ILE A 399 -2.79 -3.37 -14.13
N MET A 400 -1.75 -2.56 -13.93
CA MET A 400 -0.42 -2.79 -14.48
C MET A 400 0.54 -2.87 -13.30
N THR A 401 1.27 -3.97 -13.19
CA THR A 401 2.12 -4.22 -12.02
C THR A 401 3.29 -5.15 -12.33
N PRO A 402 4.51 -4.80 -11.88
CA PRO A 402 5.70 -5.66 -12.02
C PRO A 402 5.75 -6.80 -10.99
N SER A 403 4.76 -6.92 -10.11
CA SER A 403 4.67 -8.02 -9.13
C SER A 403 3.32 -8.74 -9.23
N ARG A 404 3.27 -9.98 -8.75
CA ARG A 404 2.02 -10.77 -8.74
C ARG A 404 1.01 -10.16 -7.77
N PRO A 405 -0.23 -9.83 -8.19
CA PRO A 405 -1.27 -9.34 -7.28
C PRO A 405 -1.52 -10.32 -6.13
N LEU A 406 -1.61 -9.81 -4.90
CA LEU A 406 -1.77 -10.63 -3.70
C LEU A 406 -3.22 -10.78 -3.30
N ILE A 407 -3.70 -12.02 -3.25
CA ILE A 407 -5.01 -12.38 -2.74
C ILE A 407 -4.86 -12.91 -1.31
N LEU A 408 -5.26 -12.09 -0.35
CA LEU A 408 -5.32 -12.41 1.08
C LEU A 408 -6.72 -12.94 1.46
N SER A 409 -7.02 -13.07 2.75
CA SER A 409 -8.19 -13.83 3.21
C SER A 409 -9.52 -13.10 2.97
N GLY A 410 -10.60 -13.86 2.86
CA GLY A 410 -11.98 -13.34 2.83
C GLY A 410 -12.46 -12.74 1.50
N ASN A 411 -11.80 -13.04 0.38
CA ASN A 411 -12.19 -12.50 -0.93
C ASN A 411 -13.25 -13.37 -1.65
N GLN A 412 -14.17 -12.73 -2.39
CA GLN A 412 -15.22 -13.36 -3.19
C GLN A 412 -15.41 -12.63 -4.53
N THR A 413 -15.49 -13.39 -5.63
CA THR A 413 -15.79 -12.85 -6.97
C THR A 413 -14.84 -11.73 -7.40
N VAL A 414 -13.54 -11.96 -7.28
CA VAL A 414 -12.51 -11.01 -7.72
C VAL A 414 -12.31 -11.14 -9.23
N THR A 415 -12.26 -10.02 -9.95
CA THR A 415 -11.96 -10.00 -11.39
C THR A 415 -10.71 -9.18 -11.65
N PHE A 416 -9.74 -9.74 -12.36
CA PHE A 416 -8.55 -9.03 -12.83
C PHE A 416 -8.64 -8.74 -14.33
N ALA A 417 -8.11 -7.60 -14.75
CA ALA A 417 -8.10 -7.16 -16.12
C ALA A 417 -6.84 -6.30 -16.38
N PRO A 418 -6.39 -6.18 -17.63
CA PRO A 418 -5.28 -5.30 -17.94
C PRO A 418 -5.69 -3.85 -17.66
N PHE A 419 -4.71 -3.04 -17.27
CA PHE A 419 -4.84 -1.58 -17.24
C PHE A 419 -5.27 -1.06 -18.62
N HIS A 420 -6.19 -0.10 -18.65
CA HIS A 420 -6.97 0.19 -19.85
C HIS A 420 -7.35 1.66 -20.05
N THR A 421 -6.51 2.56 -19.56
CA THR A 421 -6.74 4.00 -19.64
C THR A 421 -5.41 4.73 -19.82
N HIS A 422 -5.48 6.01 -20.10
CA HIS A 422 -4.33 6.91 -20.06
C HIS A 422 -4.80 8.29 -19.63
N TYR A 423 -3.88 9.10 -19.13
CA TYR A 423 -4.06 10.54 -19.00
C TYR A 423 -2.77 11.25 -19.43
N PRO A 424 -2.83 12.51 -19.86
CA PRO A 424 -1.71 13.21 -20.49
C PRO A 424 -0.36 13.16 -19.74
N MET A 425 -0.35 13.17 -18.41
CA MET A 425 0.88 13.09 -17.59
C MET A 425 1.29 11.67 -17.16
N LEU A 426 0.61 10.62 -17.63
CA LEU A 426 0.75 9.27 -17.06
C LEU A 426 2.17 8.72 -17.19
N GLU A 427 2.83 8.85 -18.35
CA GLU A 427 4.18 8.30 -18.54
C GLU A 427 5.23 9.06 -17.74
N ASP A 428 5.13 10.39 -17.62
CA ASP A 428 6.00 11.19 -16.72
C ASP A 428 5.81 10.77 -15.26
N HIS A 429 4.55 10.58 -14.82
CA HIS A 429 4.27 10.08 -13.48
C HIS A 429 4.81 8.65 -13.27
N MET A 430 4.74 7.78 -14.27
CA MET A 430 5.28 6.42 -14.21
C MET A 430 6.80 6.46 -14.07
N ALA A 431 7.49 7.25 -14.90
CA ALA A 431 8.94 7.46 -14.82
C ALA A 431 9.38 7.95 -13.44
N ARG A 432 8.68 8.95 -12.87
CA ARG A 432 8.97 9.48 -11.51
C ARG A 432 8.80 8.45 -10.39
N THR A 433 7.95 7.44 -10.58
CA THR A 433 7.72 6.37 -9.59
C THR A 433 8.57 5.11 -9.86
N GLY A 434 9.31 5.09 -10.97
CA GLY A 434 10.09 3.94 -11.40
C GLY A 434 9.24 2.74 -11.78
N LEU A 435 8.03 2.96 -12.32
CA LEU A 435 7.13 1.91 -12.78
C LEU A 435 7.20 1.78 -14.31
N ALA A 436 7.69 0.64 -14.78
CA ALA A 436 7.73 0.30 -16.20
C ALA A 436 6.43 -0.40 -16.65
N THR A 437 6.24 -0.50 -17.96
CA THR A 437 5.14 -1.24 -18.58
C THR A 437 5.38 -2.75 -18.65
N VAL A 438 6.64 -3.18 -18.52
CA VAL A 438 7.09 -4.57 -18.47
C VAL A 438 8.14 -4.74 -17.36
N PRO A 439 8.17 -5.89 -16.64
CA PRO A 439 7.20 -6.98 -16.70
C PRO A 439 5.83 -6.57 -16.14
N ASN A 440 4.76 -7.26 -16.56
CA ASN A 440 3.39 -6.96 -16.14
C ASN A 440 2.63 -8.24 -15.76
N TYR A 441 2.46 -8.50 -14.47
CA TYR A 441 1.92 -9.75 -13.91
C TYR A 441 0.47 -9.65 -13.41
N TRP A 442 -0.32 -8.70 -13.94
CA TRP A 442 -1.71 -8.47 -13.51
C TRP A 442 -2.61 -9.72 -13.60
N ASP A 443 -2.29 -10.67 -14.47
CA ASP A 443 -3.03 -11.91 -14.75
C ASP A 443 -2.51 -13.14 -13.99
N ASN A 444 -1.42 -13.00 -13.22
CA ASN A 444 -0.82 -14.07 -12.42
C ASN A 444 -0.86 -13.78 -10.91
N PRO A 445 -2.05 -13.66 -10.29
CA PRO A 445 -2.17 -13.39 -8.87
C PRO A 445 -1.65 -14.57 -8.02
N MET A 446 -1.20 -14.24 -6.80
CA MET A 446 -0.73 -15.19 -5.80
C MET A 446 -1.69 -15.20 -4.61
N VAL A 447 -2.16 -16.39 -4.23
CA VAL A 447 -3.03 -16.60 -3.06
C VAL A 447 -2.17 -16.92 -1.85
N VAL A 448 -2.32 -16.15 -0.76
CA VAL A 448 -1.51 -16.30 0.48
C VAL A 448 -2.31 -16.91 1.64
N CYS A 449 -3.60 -17.18 1.44
CA CYS A 449 -4.53 -17.69 2.46
C CYS A 449 -4.33 -19.16 2.78
N LYS A 450 -4.60 -19.56 4.03
CA LYS A 450 -4.73 -20.97 4.39
C LYS A 450 -6.06 -21.55 3.88
N GLU A 451 -5.90 -22.56 3.03
CA GLU A 451 -6.82 -23.62 2.58
C GLU A 451 -8.25 -23.62 3.14
N GLY A 452 -9.21 -23.64 2.22
CA GLY A 452 -10.63 -23.93 2.50
C GLY A 452 -11.54 -23.89 1.27
N SER A 453 -11.21 -23.10 0.24
CA SER A 453 -11.95 -23.10 -1.03
C SER A 453 -11.07 -22.49 -2.14
N VAL A 454 -10.30 -23.33 -2.83
CA VAL A 454 -9.37 -22.90 -3.89
C VAL A 454 -10.08 -22.75 -5.24
N THR A 455 -11.30 -23.26 -5.37
CA THR A 455 -12.06 -23.21 -6.62
C THR A 455 -12.67 -21.82 -6.83
N SER A 456 -12.06 -21.03 -7.71
CA SER A 456 -12.54 -19.76 -8.28
C SER A 456 -12.50 -18.50 -7.40
N LEU A 457 -11.45 -18.30 -6.59
CA LEU A 457 -11.26 -17.04 -5.84
C LEU A 457 -11.20 -15.79 -6.75
N PHE A 458 -10.66 -15.95 -7.96
CA PHE A 458 -10.59 -14.89 -8.94
C PHE A 458 -10.87 -15.42 -10.36
N ARG A 459 -11.21 -14.50 -11.26
CA ARG A 459 -11.29 -14.72 -12.72
C ARG A 459 -10.57 -13.60 -13.46
N LEU A 460 -10.19 -13.84 -14.70
CA LEU A 460 -9.81 -12.77 -15.62
C LEU A 460 -11.06 -12.23 -16.32
N LEU A 461 -11.12 -10.92 -16.56
CA LEU A 461 -12.23 -10.31 -17.28
C LEU A 461 -12.26 -10.85 -18.72
N PRO A 462 -13.37 -11.41 -19.20
CA PRO A 462 -13.45 -11.85 -20.59
C PRO A 462 -13.18 -10.70 -21.56
N PRO A 463 -12.39 -10.91 -22.64
CA PRO A 463 -12.14 -9.86 -23.64
C PRO A 463 -13.44 -9.28 -24.25
N SER A 464 -14.48 -10.10 -24.37
CA SER A 464 -15.82 -9.70 -24.83
C SER A 464 -16.59 -8.78 -23.87
N GLU A 465 -16.14 -8.62 -22.62
CA GLU A 465 -16.67 -7.69 -21.62
C GLU A 465 -15.78 -6.46 -21.44
N PHE A 466 -14.58 -6.45 -22.03
CA PHE A 466 -13.58 -5.41 -21.81
C PHE A 466 -13.84 -4.15 -22.66
N TYR A 467 -13.79 -2.98 -22.03
CA TYR A 467 -13.85 -1.66 -22.67
C TYR A 467 -12.70 -0.78 -22.18
N ILE A 468 -12.23 0.14 -23.03
CA ILE A 468 -11.29 1.19 -22.64
C ILE A 468 -12.01 2.17 -21.71
N PHE A 469 -11.30 2.66 -20.69
CA PHE A 469 -11.80 3.70 -19.81
C PHE A 469 -11.25 5.07 -20.22
N VAL A 470 -12.14 6.03 -20.42
CA VAL A 470 -11.79 7.41 -20.80
C VAL A 470 -11.78 8.30 -19.56
N ILE A 471 -10.70 9.05 -19.39
CA ILE A 471 -10.61 10.07 -18.34
C ILE A 471 -11.43 11.28 -18.77
N PRO A 472 -12.44 11.71 -17.99
CA PRO A 472 -13.37 12.76 -18.41
C PRO A 472 -12.85 14.18 -18.11
N PHE A 473 -11.53 14.37 -18.03
CA PHE A 473 -10.91 15.65 -17.67
C PHE A 473 -9.84 16.02 -18.67
N GLU A 474 -9.83 17.29 -19.06
CA GLU A 474 -8.72 17.88 -19.82
C GLU A 474 -7.52 18.08 -18.88
N MET A 475 -6.34 17.70 -19.38
CA MET A 475 -5.07 17.84 -18.68
C MET A 475 -3.98 18.14 -19.71
N GLU A 476 -2.91 18.82 -19.29
CA GLU A 476 -1.72 18.99 -20.12
C GLU A 476 -0.79 17.78 -19.99
N GLY A 477 -0.12 17.42 -21.08
CA GLY A 477 0.86 16.33 -21.15
C GLY A 477 0.84 15.61 -22.50
N ASP A 478 1.78 14.69 -22.69
CA ASP A 478 2.09 14.10 -24.01
C ASP A 478 1.53 12.67 -24.19
N THR A 479 1.12 11.99 -23.11
CA THR A 479 0.62 10.62 -23.20
C THR A 479 -0.78 10.58 -23.82
N ALA A 480 -0.91 9.97 -25.00
CA ALA A 480 -2.16 9.86 -25.76
C ALA A 480 -2.66 8.42 -25.96
N GLU A 481 -1.94 7.43 -25.44
CA GLU A 481 -2.28 6.02 -25.56
C GLU A 481 -2.04 5.25 -24.25
N ILE A 482 -2.54 4.01 -24.17
CA ILE A 482 -2.35 3.16 -22.99
C ILE A 482 -0.89 2.72 -22.94
N PRO A 483 -0.10 3.10 -21.92
CA PRO A 483 1.31 2.73 -21.86
C PRO A 483 1.49 1.21 -21.89
N GLY A 484 2.37 0.73 -22.77
CA GLY A 484 2.63 -0.70 -22.97
C GLY A 484 1.56 -1.43 -23.79
N GLY A 485 0.50 -0.74 -24.22
CA GLY A 485 -0.58 -1.32 -25.00
C GLY A 485 -1.46 -2.32 -24.22
N LEU A 486 -2.23 -3.10 -24.97
CA LEU A 486 -3.12 -4.12 -24.43
C LEU A 486 -2.69 -5.52 -24.87
N PRO A 487 -2.92 -6.57 -24.05
CA PRO A 487 -2.66 -7.93 -24.49
C PRO A 487 -3.50 -8.28 -25.73
N SER A 488 -2.93 -9.11 -26.61
CA SER A 488 -3.48 -9.37 -27.95
C SER A 488 -4.94 -9.82 -27.98
N ALA A 489 -5.38 -10.61 -26.99
CA ALA A 489 -6.77 -11.05 -26.87
C ALA A 489 -7.74 -9.87 -26.66
N TYR A 490 -7.38 -8.93 -25.79
CA TYR A 490 -8.18 -7.74 -25.51
C TYR A 490 -8.14 -6.75 -26.68
N GLN A 491 -6.97 -6.57 -27.30
CA GLN A 491 -6.83 -5.73 -28.48
C GLN A 491 -7.68 -6.24 -29.65
N LYS A 492 -7.68 -7.56 -29.92
CA LYS A 492 -8.54 -8.17 -30.94
C LYS A 492 -10.03 -7.97 -30.64
N ALA A 493 -10.44 -8.11 -29.38
CA ALA A 493 -11.83 -7.89 -28.98
C ALA A 493 -12.28 -6.43 -29.17
N LEU A 494 -11.39 -5.45 -28.97
CA LEU A 494 -11.68 -4.05 -29.27
C LEU A 494 -11.78 -3.80 -30.78
N ALA A 495 -10.84 -4.31 -31.57
CA ALA A 495 -10.85 -4.18 -33.02
C ALA A 495 -12.12 -4.77 -33.65
N GLN A 496 -12.58 -5.94 -33.17
CA GLN A 496 -13.84 -6.55 -33.61
C GLN A 496 -15.07 -5.69 -33.32
N ARG A 497 -15.07 -4.97 -32.18
CA ARG A 497 -16.17 -4.05 -31.86
C ARG A 497 -16.13 -2.80 -32.72
N GLU A 498 -14.95 -2.25 -32.96
CA GLU A 498 -14.78 -1.10 -33.85
C GLU A 498 -15.24 -1.41 -35.28
N GLU A 499 -14.88 -2.60 -35.79
CA GLU A 499 -15.39 -3.10 -37.07
C GLU A 499 -16.92 -3.23 -37.06
N SER A 500 -17.50 -3.75 -35.98
CA SER A 500 -18.96 -3.84 -35.84
C SER A 500 -19.65 -2.47 -35.87
N ILE A 501 -19.04 -1.45 -35.25
CA ILE A 501 -19.52 -0.06 -35.31
C ILE A 501 -19.40 0.48 -36.74
N HIS A 502 -18.30 0.21 -37.43
CA HIS A 502 -18.09 0.64 -38.80
C HIS A 502 -19.11 0.02 -39.77
N ILE A 503 -19.34 -1.29 -39.65
CA ILE A 503 -20.37 -2.01 -40.39
C ILE A 503 -21.75 -1.39 -40.12
N TRP A 504 -22.10 -1.14 -38.85
CA TRP A 504 -23.37 -0.52 -38.50
C TRP A 504 -23.54 0.88 -39.13
N GLN A 505 -22.52 1.74 -39.03
CA GLN A 505 -22.53 3.07 -39.65
C GLN A 505 -22.71 3.00 -41.17
N LYS A 506 -22.01 2.05 -41.82
CA LYS A 506 -22.15 1.78 -43.25
C LYS A 506 -23.57 1.34 -43.61
N THR A 507 -24.15 0.39 -42.86
CA THR A 507 -25.53 -0.06 -43.07
C THR A 507 -26.53 1.09 -42.95
N VAL A 508 -26.38 1.97 -41.94
CA VAL A 508 -27.25 3.15 -41.78
C VAL A 508 -27.11 4.13 -42.94
N LYS A 509 -25.89 4.32 -43.47
CA LYS A 509 -25.65 5.18 -44.64
C LYS A 509 -26.24 4.59 -45.92
N GLU A 510 -26.13 3.28 -46.11
CA GLU A 510 -26.61 2.55 -47.29
C GLU A 510 -28.13 2.39 -47.31
N ALA A 511 -28.80 2.43 -46.16
CA ALA A 511 -30.25 2.36 -46.05
C ALA A 511 -30.99 3.56 -46.70
N ARG A 512 -30.28 4.63 -47.11
CA ARG A 512 -30.83 5.83 -47.79
C ARG A 512 -32.11 6.37 -47.13
N LEU A 513 -32.10 6.41 -45.80
CA LEU A 513 -33.23 6.88 -44.99
C LEU A 513 -33.64 8.31 -45.38
N THR A 514 -34.94 8.56 -45.47
CA THR A 514 -35.47 9.92 -45.62
C THR A 514 -35.14 10.75 -44.37
N LYS A 515 -35.25 12.09 -44.47
CA LYS A 515 -35.00 12.98 -43.33
C LYS A 515 -35.88 12.63 -42.12
N GLU A 516 -37.13 12.25 -42.36
CA GLU A 516 -38.08 11.86 -41.31
C GLU A 516 -37.73 10.51 -40.69
N GLN A 517 -37.38 9.51 -41.51
CA GLN A 517 -36.92 8.21 -41.03
C GLN A 517 -35.62 8.32 -40.23
N ARG A 518 -34.69 9.18 -40.66
CA ARG A 518 -33.44 9.43 -39.94
C ARG A 518 -33.70 10.01 -38.55
N LYS A 519 -34.66 10.95 -38.44
CA LYS A 519 -35.07 11.54 -37.16
C LYS A 519 -35.73 10.50 -36.24
N GLN A 520 -36.60 9.65 -36.79
CA GLN A 520 -37.20 8.54 -36.04
C GLN A 520 -36.15 7.52 -35.57
N PHE A 521 -35.22 7.15 -36.44
CA PHE A 521 -34.13 6.23 -36.11
C PHE A 521 -33.23 6.80 -35.00
N GLN A 522 -32.85 8.08 -35.11
CA GLN A 522 -32.07 8.75 -34.07
C GLN A 522 -32.78 8.72 -32.72
N ALA A 523 -34.08 9.02 -32.66
CA ALA A 523 -34.85 8.96 -31.42
C ALA A 523 -34.89 7.54 -30.80
N LEU A 524 -34.94 6.49 -31.63
CA LEU A 524 -34.87 5.10 -31.15
C LEU A 524 -33.48 4.77 -30.58
N VAL A 525 -32.41 5.18 -31.25
CA VAL A 525 -31.03 4.98 -30.77
C VAL A 525 -30.80 5.72 -29.46
N GLU A 526 -31.23 6.97 -29.37
CA GLU A 526 -31.14 7.77 -28.14
C GLU A 526 -31.92 7.13 -27.00
N ASN A 527 -33.16 6.70 -27.22
CA ASN A 527 -33.94 5.99 -26.20
C ASN A 527 -33.25 4.70 -25.73
N LYS A 528 -32.71 3.90 -26.66
CA LYS A 528 -31.94 2.69 -26.30
C LYS A 528 -30.67 3.02 -25.52
N PHE A 529 -29.99 4.11 -25.86
CA PHE A 529 -28.83 4.58 -25.12
C PHE A 529 -29.21 5.05 -23.71
N TYR A 530 -30.32 5.77 -23.54
CA TYR A 530 -30.83 6.15 -22.22
C TYR A 530 -31.21 4.93 -21.36
N GLU A 531 -31.89 3.94 -21.94
CA GLU A 531 -32.20 2.66 -21.26
C GLU A 531 -30.91 1.95 -20.83
N TRP A 532 -29.90 1.93 -21.70
CA TRP A 532 -28.58 1.38 -21.40
C TRP A 532 -27.88 2.15 -20.27
N LEU A 533 -27.87 3.49 -20.29
CA LEU A 533 -27.27 4.32 -19.25
C LEU A 533 -27.89 4.08 -17.87
N VAL A 534 -29.22 3.88 -17.82
CA VAL A 534 -29.95 3.60 -16.58
C VAL A 534 -29.67 2.18 -16.09
N SER A 535 -29.80 1.18 -16.97
CA SER A 535 -29.60 -0.24 -16.60
C SER A 535 -28.17 -0.56 -16.17
N THR A 536 -27.18 0.14 -16.70
CA THR A 536 -25.76 -0.06 -16.35
C THR A 536 -25.26 0.84 -15.21
N GLY A 537 -26.06 1.80 -14.75
CA GLY A 537 -25.69 2.76 -13.71
C GLY A 537 -24.76 3.89 -14.16
N HIS A 538 -24.30 3.90 -15.42
CA HIS A 538 -23.42 4.95 -15.96
C HIS A 538 -24.06 6.35 -15.93
N ARG A 539 -25.39 6.44 -15.87
CA ARG A 539 -26.10 7.72 -15.70
C ARG A 539 -25.61 8.50 -14.47
N GLN A 540 -25.41 7.83 -13.34
CA GLN A 540 -24.95 8.49 -12.11
C GLN A 540 -23.57 9.15 -12.29
N GLN A 541 -22.69 8.50 -13.05
CA GLN A 541 -21.36 9.04 -13.36
C GLN A 541 -21.50 10.33 -14.18
N LEU A 542 -22.30 10.30 -15.25
CA LEU A 542 -22.52 11.47 -16.11
C LEU A 542 -23.14 12.62 -15.33
N ASP A 543 -24.21 12.37 -14.57
CA ASP A 543 -24.88 13.39 -13.78
C ASP A 543 -23.92 14.04 -12.75
N SER A 544 -23.00 13.24 -12.17
CA SER A 544 -22.01 13.74 -11.20
C SER A 544 -20.83 14.50 -11.82
N LEU A 545 -20.62 14.39 -13.14
CA LEU A 545 -19.57 15.09 -13.88
C LEU A 545 -20.04 16.46 -14.38
N VAL A 546 -21.36 16.70 -14.46
CA VAL A 546 -21.91 18.00 -14.85
C VAL A 546 -21.55 19.01 -13.76
N PRO A 547 -20.79 20.09 -14.09
CA PRO A 547 -20.52 21.15 -13.14
C PRO A 547 -21.84 21.75 -12.66
N THR A 548 -22.05 21.87 -11.35
CA THR A 548 -23.13 22.72 -10.84
C THR A 548 -22.86 24.14 -11.35
N PRO A 549 -23.85 24.85 -11.94
CA PRO A 549 -23.66 26.22 -12.37
C PRO A 549 -23.15 27.01 -11.17
N ALA A 550 -22.01 27.68 -11.33
CA ALA A 550 -21.42 28.47 -10.26
C ALA A 550 -22.50 29.45 -9.77
N ALA A 551 -22.81 29.40 -8.47
CA ALA A 551 -23.67 30.39 -7.86
C ALA A 551 -23.02 31.77 -8.08
N SER A 552 -23.58 32.51 -9.02
CA SER A 552 -23.19 33.87 -9.41
C SER A 552 -23.51 34.87 -8.31
#